data_AF-A0A6G1K870-F1
#
_entry.id   AF-A0A6G1K870-F1
#
_cell.length_a   1.000
_cell.length_b   1.000
_cell.length_c   1.000
_cell.angle_alpha   90.00
_cell.angle_beta   90.00
_cell.angle_gamma   90.00
#
_symmetry.space_group_name_H-M   'P 1'
#
loop_
_entity.id
_entity.type
_entity.pdbx_description
1 polymer ?
#
loop_
_entity_poly.entity_id
_entity_poly.type
_entity_poly.pdbx_seq_one_letter_code
_entity_poly.pdbx_strand_id
1 'polypeptide(L)'
;MFHLSNSNNGRLSISPKVQDFTATTTTTPVKDQASDPSWSSILSSRTKDLYGRNPKPNLAQNPSDVVELSRQLGDGAKCICGPCLDKLNSKCSRRPHRDILLWQDTKNRFGYRGYKVPQWSSVDYRYDAMHLAESCVRYWDRPIETLNETQITNLRELLRFVIKYEDELDHADARHGLRHEHLKWICNRFNHIFFFGAVRNLTCEWGGLGKDVLGLTSPGHGQMKIQLHPTLVLRGSEARPQSPGVSRLNVALHEMIHAFTAANSCRHCPGDLDDHGKNFQMIAQRMEQVGERMLGWRPQLGRLVGLWSDIRSGGEVPSYGQLRAWGMVDSEGNAAYIS
;
A
#
# COMPACT_ATOMS: atom_id res chain seq x y z
N MET A 1 8.57 26.14 -7.73
CA MET A 1 7.56 27.21 -7.54
C MET A 1 6.93 27.44 -8.91
N PHE A 2 5.76 26.87 -9.18
CA PHE A 2 5.13 26.91 -10.50
C PHE A 2 3.93 27.88 -10.47
N HIS A 3 4.01 28.96 -11.23
CA HIS A 3 2.87 29.80 -11.58
C HIS A 3 2.13 29.15 -12.76
N LEU A 4 0.82 28.93 -12.62
CA LEU A 4 -0.07 28.55 -13.70
C LEU A 4 -0.95 29.75 -14.05
N SER A 5 -0.76 30.30 -15.24
CA SER A 5 -1.63 31.30 -15.84
C SER A 5 -2.76 30.63 -16.63
N ASN A 6 -3.97 31.12 -16.43
CA ASN A 6 -5.20 30.68 -17.09
C ASN A 6 -5.25 31.16 -18.55
N SER A 7 -5.67 30.29 -19.47
CA SER A 7 -6.12 30.70 -20.80
C SER A 7 -7.33 29.89 -21.26
N ASN A 8 -8.35 30.65 -21.69
CA ASN A 8 -9.70 30.26 -22.06
C ASN A 8 -9.84 29.40 -23.32
N ASN A 9 -10.94 28.63 -23.31
CA ASN A 9 -11.87 28.28 -24.39
C ASN A 9 -11.36 27.78 -25.76
N GLY A 10 -11.72 26.53 -26.06
CA GLY A 10 -11.79 25.97 -27.40
C GLY A 10 -12.50 24.63 -27.42
N ARG A 11 -13.83 24.65 -27.56
CA ARG A 11 -14.71 23.48 -27.61
C ARG A 11 -14.61 22.84 -29.01
N LEU A 12 -14.07 21.64 -29.11
CA LEU A 12 -14.10 20.81 -30.33
C LEU A 12 -14.95 19.57 -30.05
N SER A 13 -16.10 19.47 -30.71
CA SER A 13 -16.95 18.28 -30.74
C SER A 13 -16.46 17.30 -31.80
N ILE A 14 -16.19 16.06 -31.41
CA ILE A 14 -15.92 14.95 -32.33
C ILE A 14 -16.92 13.84 -31.97
N SER A 15 -17.85 13.56 -32.89
CA SER A 15 -18.72 12.39 -32.84
C SER A 15 -18.00 11.17 -33.38
N PRO A 16 -17.95 10.03 -32.66
CA PRO A 16 -17.54 8.76 -33.24
C PRO A 16 -18.75 8.02 -33.81
N LYS A 17 -18.65 7.61 -35.08
CA LYS A 17 -19.52 6.59 -35.70
C LYS A 17 -19.19 5.24 -35.07
N VAL A 18 -20.19 4.63 -34.43
CA VAL A 18 -20.15 3.24 -33.96
C VAL A 18 -20.40 2.33 -35.16
N GLN A 19 -19.50 1.38 -35.41
CA GLN A 19 -19.73 0.24 -36.30
C GLN A 19 -19.99 -0.98 -35.43
N ASP A 20 -21.14 -1.60 -35.66
CA ASP A 20 -21.62 -2.80 -34.98
C ASP A 20 -20.74 -4.01 -35.34
N PHE A 21 -20.27 -4.71 -34.30
CA PHE A 21 -19.71 -6.06 -34.40
C PHE A 21 -20.64 -7.02 -33.68
N THR A 22 -21.36 -7.83 -34.45
CA THR A 22 -22.15 -8.96 -33.95
C THR A 22 -21.25 -10.19 -33.82
N ALA A 23 -21.06 -10.68 -32.60
CA ALA A 23 -20.40 -11.94 -32.33
C ALA A 23 -21.39 -12.93 -31.71
N THR A 24 -21.69 -13.97 -32.46
CA THR A 24 -22.52 -15.12 -32.08
C THR A 24 -21.80 -15.93 -30.99
N THR A 25 -22.43 -16.14 -29.84
CA THR A 25 -21.90 -17.01 -28.78
C THR A 25 -22.74 -18.28 -28.67
N THR A 26 -22.09 -19.43 -28.86
CA THR A 26 -22.68 -20.76 -28.66
C THR A 26 -22.40 -21.22 -27.23
N THR A 27 -23.44 -21.41 -26.44
CA THR A 27 -23.38 -21.96 -25.08
C THR A 27 -23.45 -23.49 -25.10
N THR A 28 -22.55 -24.15 -24.37
CA THR A 28 -22.75 -25.52 -23.85
C THR A 28 -22.39 -25.56 -22.35
N PRO A 29 -23.07 -26.39 -21.54
CA PRO A 29 -22.95 -26.37 -20.09
C PRO A 29 -21.85 -27.33 -19.60
N VAL A 30 -21.06 -26.88 -18.62
CA VAL A 30 -20.12 -27.74 -17.87
C VAL A 30 -20.69 -27.99 -16.48
N LYS A 31 -20.72 -29.28 -16.13
CA LYS A 31 -21.21 -29.88 -14.89
C LYS A 31 -20.34 -29.57 -13.68
N ASP A 32 -21.00 -29.65 -12.53
CA ASP A 32 -20.50 -29.57 -11.16
C ASP A 32 -19.17 -30.28 -10.90
N GLN A 33 -18.27 -29.60 -10.19
CA GLN A 33 -17.19 -30.23 -9.43
C GLN A 33 -17.11 -29.69 -8.00
N ALA A 34 -16.89 -30.66 -7.12
CA ALA A 34 -16.79 -30.65 -5.67
C ALA A 34 -16.20 -29.39 -5.01
N SER A 35 -16.80 -29.04 -3.87
CA SER A 35 -16.36 -28.04 -2.90
C SER A 35 -14.96 -28.35 -2.36
N ASP A 36 -13.97 -27.62 -2.88
CA ASP A 36 -12.61 -27.51 -2.34
C ASP A 36 -12.65 -26.69 -1.02
N PRO A 37 -12.00 -27.11 0.08
CA PRO A 37 -11.96 -26.31 1.30
C PRO A 37 -11.37 -24.93 1.03
N SER A 38 -12.11 -23.89 1.41
CA SER A 38 -11.73 -22.49 1.23
C SER A 38 -10.28 -22.23 1.61
N TRP A 39 -9.49 -21.75 0.65
CA TRP A 39 -8.10 -21.30 0.79
C TRP A 39 -7.85 -20.37 1.99
N SER A 40 -8.88 -19.65 2.46
CA SER A 40 -8.81 -18.82 3.67
C SER A 40 -8.57 -19.61 4.96
N SER A 41 -9.03 -20.85 5.04
CA SER A 41 -8.88 -21.72 6.23
C SER A 41 -7.46 -22.29 6.37
N ILE A 42 -6.77 -22.51 5.24
CA ILE A 42 -5.40 -23.04 5.19
C ILE A 42 -4.38 -21.98 5.59
N LEU A 43 -4.68 -20.69 5.33
CA LEU A 43 -3.82 -19.58 5.73
C LEU A 43 -3.93 -19.28 7.24
N SER A 44 -5.09 -19.47 7.86
CA SER A 44 -5.31 -19.22 9.30
C SER A 44 -4.76 -20.31 10.23
N SER A 45 -4.60 -21.55 9.75
CA SER A 45 -4.20 -22.69 10.59
C SER A 45 -2.68 -22.83 10.70
N ARG A 46 -1.91 -22.48 9.67
CA ARG A 46 -0.45 -22.69 9.63
C ARG A 46 0.40 -21.64 10.38
N THR A 47 -0.15 -20.48 10.72
CA THR A 47 0.53 -19.45 11.51
C THR A 47 0.53 -19.75 13.02
N LYS A 48 -0.32 -20.68 13.49
CA LYS A 48 -0.54 -20.94 14.93
C LYS A 48 0.46 -21.91 15.58
N ASP A 49 1.22 -22.67 14.81
CA ASP A 49 1.98 -23.82 15.32
C ASP A 49 3.48 -23.57 15.55
N LEU A 50 3.98 -22.34 15.31
CA LEU A 50 5.42 -22.05 15.40
C LEU A 50 5.84 -21.07 16.51
N TYR A 51 4.89 -20.44 17.21
CA TYR A 51 5.19 -19.42 18.21
C TYR A 51 4.40 -19.67 19.49
N GLY A 52 5.12 -19.85 20.61
CA GLY A 52 4.52 -19.95 21.93
C GLY A 52 3.61 -18.73 22.17
N ARG A 53 2.36 -18.99 22.56
CA ARG A 53 1.37 -17.92 22.76
C ARG A 53 1.79 -17.08 23.97
N ASN A 54 2.24 -15.85 23.73
CA ASN A 54 2.13 -14.83 24.76
C ASN A 54 0.63 -14.65 25.09
N PRO A 55 0.27 -14.48 26.37
CA PRO A 55 -1.13 -14.25 26.75
C PRO A 55 -1.66 -13.02 26.01
N LYS A 56 -2.83 -13.16 25.37
CA LYS A 56 -3.48 -12.02 24.69
C LYS A 56 -3.76 -10.94 25.74
N PRO A 57 -3.26 -9.71 25.57
CA PRO A 57 -3.61 -8.64 26.48
C PRO A 57 -5.11 -8.33 26.38
N ASN A 58 -5.73 -7.89 27.48
CA ASN A 58 -7.14 -7.51 27.52
C ASN A 58 -7.31 -6.11 26.90
N LEU A 59 -7.51 -6.07 25.59
CA LEU A 59 -7.54 -4.84 24.78
C LEU A 59 -8.99 -4.37 24.57
N ALA A 60 -9.51 -3.57 25.51
CA ALA A 60 -10.92 -3.16 25.52
C ALA A 60 -11.28 -2.04 24.53
N GLN A 61 -10.31 -1.20 24.13
CA GLN A 61 -10.55 -0.01 23.28
C GLN A 61 -9.38 0.23 22.32
N ASN A 62 -9.66 0.78 21.14
CA ASN A 62 -8.60 1.19 20.22
C ASN A 62 -7.76 2.31 20.87
N PRO A 63 -6.42 2.19 20.86
CA PRO A 63 -5.57 3.23 21.43
C PRO A 63 -5.71 4.50 20.60
N SER A 64 -5.79 5.65 21.30
CA SER A 64 -5.81 6.98 20.66
C SER A 64 -4.48 7.31 19.99
N ASP A 65 -3.40 6.78 20.53
CA ASP A 65 -2.02 7.04 20.12
C ASP A 65 -1.09 5.89 20.54
N VAL A 66 0.19 6.00 20.19
CA VAL A 66 1.17 4.95 20.48
C VAL A 66 1.59 4.89 21.94
N VAL A 67 1.45 5.98 22.70
CA VAL A 67 1.72 5.97 24.14
C VAL A 67 0.65 5.14 24.83
N GLU A 68 -0.62 5.34 24.47
CA GLU A 68 -1.73 4.55 24.96
C GLU A 68 -1.61 3.09 24.54
N LEU A 69 -1.22 2.82 23.29
CA LEU A 69 -0.89 1.46 22.84
C LEU A 69 0.20 0.86 23.74
N SER A 70 1.32 1.55 23.90
CA SER A 70 2.45 1.07 24.71
C SER A 70 2.05 0.82 26.17
N ARG A 71 1.20 1.69 26.74
CA ARG A 71 0.65 1.55 28.10
C ARG A 71 -0.25 0.31 28.21
N GLN A 72 -1.11 0.07 27.22
CA GLN A 72 -1.98 -1.11 27.18
C GLN A 72 -1.20 -2.41 26.99
N LEU A 73 -0.05 -2.36 26.30
CA LEU A 73 0.84 -3.51 26.10
C LEU A 73 1.71 -3.83 27.33
N GLY A 74 1.90 -2.87 28.24
CA GLY A 74 2.64 -3.06 29.50
C GLY A 74 4.12 -3.41 29.30
N ASP A 75 4.68 -4.20 30.23
CA ASP A 75 6.10 -4.59 30.24
C ASP A 75 6.52 -5.46 29.04
N GLY A 76 5.56 -6.05 28.30
CA GLY A 76 5.82 -6.84 27.11
C GLY A 76 6.51 -6.06 25.98
N ALA A 77 6.35 -4.74 25.96
CA ALA A 77 7.01 -3.87 24.98
C ALA A 77 8.47 -3.52 25.33
N LYS A 78 8.99 -3.85 26.51
CA LYS A 78 10.28 -3.30 27.00
C LYS A 78 11.56 -3.90 26.38
N CYS A 79 11.51 -4.95 25.55
CA CYS A 79 12.76 -5.49 24.98
C CYS A 79 13.32 -4.57 23.89
N ILE A 80 14.39 -3.85 24.24
CA ILE A 80 15.32 -3.17 23.33
C ILE A 80 16.54 -4.05 23.02
N CYS A 81 16.44 -5.35 23.31
CA CYS A 81 17.54 -6.28 23.26
C CYS A 81 17.91 -6.65 21.80
N GLY A 82 19.21 -6.78 21.51
CA GLY A 82 19.73 -7.22 20.21
C GLY A 82 19.02 -8.44 19.60
N PRO A 83 18.68 -9.49 20.37
CA PRO A 83 17.91 -10.64 19.88
C PRO A 83 16.51 -10.32 19.31
N CYS A 84 15.83 -9.28 19.80
CA CYS A 84 14.56 -8.82 19.23
C CYS A 84 14.77 -8.11 17.88
N LEU A 85 15.93 -7.49 17.67
CA LEU A 85 16.32 -6.91 16.39
C LEU A 85 16.88 -7.98 15.43
N ASP A 86 17.57 -9.00 15.94
CA ASP A 86 18.17 -10.08 15.13
C ASP A 86 17.10 -10.98 14.48
N LYS A 87 15.96 -11.18 15.16
CA LYS A 87 14.78 -11.83 14.56
C LYS A 87 14.25 -11.08 13.33
N LEU A 88 14.45 -9.76 13.25
CA LEU A 88 14.03 -8.96 12.10
C LEU A 88 14.97 -9.08 10.90
N ASN A 89 16.17 -9.62 11.12
CA ASN A 89 17.22 -9.72 10.11
C ASN A 89 17.54 -11.18 9.78
N SER A 90 16.70 -12.12 10.22
CA SER A 90 16.92 -13.53 9.95
C SER A 90 16.79 -13.80 8.45
N LYS A 91 17.89 -14.31 7.87
CA LYS A 91 17.92 -14.70 6.46
C LYS A 91 16.90 -15.81 6.22
N CYS A 92 16.21 -15.75 5.08
CA CYS A 92 15.37 -16.86 4.62
C CYS A 92 16.20 -18.14 4.53
N SER A 93 15.73 -19.19 5.18
CA SER A 93 16.40 -20.49 5.21
C SER A 93 16.16 -21.33 3.96
N ARG A 94 15.20 -20.94 3.10
CA ARG A 94 14.74 -21.81 1.99
C ARG A 94 15.40 -21.50 0.65
N ARG A 95 15.62 -20.23 0.31
CA ARG A 95 16.11 -19.83 -1.02
C ARG A 95 16.90 -18.52 -0.96
N PRO A 96 17.90 -18.35 -1.84
CA PRO A 96 18.52 -17.05 -2.05
C PRO A 96 17.50 -16.08 -2.64
N HIS A 97 17.54 -14.83 -2.20
CA HIS A 97 16.75 -13.76 -2.79
C HIS A 97 17.54 -13.01 -3.85
N ARG A 98 16.81 -12.37 -4.76
CA ARG A 98 17.40 -11.42 -5.69
C ARG A 98 17.62 -10.08 -4.99
N ASP A 99 18.61 -9.36 -5.50
CA ASP A 99 18.81 -7.96 -5.14
C ASP A 99 18.08 -7.03 -6.09
N ILE A 100 17.53 -5.95 -5.52
CA ILE A 100 17.02 -4.82 -6.30
C ILE A 100 18.16 -3.81 -6.41
N LEU A 101 18.77 -3.76 -7.57
CA LEU A 101 19.87 -2.85 -7.82
C LEU A 101 19.34 -1.55 -8.42
N LEU A 102 19.42 -0.47 -7.64
CA LEU A 102 19.04 0.89 -8.05
C LEU A 102 20.27 1.61 -8.62
N TRP A 103 20.49 1.51 -9.92
CA TRP A 103 21.61 2.15 -10.61
C TRP A 103 21.21 3.54 -11.13
N GLN A 104 22.08 4.53 -10.96
CA GLN A 104 21.93 5.85 -11.58
C GLN A 104 22.60 5.86 -12.95
N ASP A 105 21.81 5.73 -14.02
CA ASP A 105 22.40 5.74 -15.37
C ASP A 105 21.54 6.48 -16.40
N THR A 106 20.34 6.89 -16.03
CA THR A 106 19.44 7.57 -16.97
C THR A 106 19.26 9.01 -16.55
N LYS A 107 19.65 9.95 -17.42
CA LYS A 107 19.27 11.35 -17.27
C LYS A 107 17.79 11.50 -17.59
N ASN A 108 17.07 12.22 -16.75
CA ASN A 108 15.71 12.63 -17.04
C ASN A 108 15.71 13.85 -17.99
N ARG A 109 14.53 14.32 -18.38
CA ARG A 109 14.31 15.44 -19.29
C ARG A 109 14.85 16.78 -18.78
N PHE A 110 15.20 16.85 -17.50
CA PHE A 110 15.80 18.00 -16.85
C PHE A 110 17.33 17.85 -16.69
N GLY A 111 17.92 16.76 -17.19
CA GLY A 111 19.36 16.50 -17.16
C GLY A 111 19.89 15.86 -15.87
N TYR A 112 19.04 15.65 -14.85
CA TYR A 112 19.42 15.00 -13.60
C TYR A 112 19.46 13.48 -13.75
N ARG A 113 20.45 12.84 -13.12
CA ARG A 113 20.54 11.37 -13.09
C ARG A 113 19.53 10.80 -12.11
N GLY A 114 18.69 9.88 -12.58
CA GLY A 114 17.75 9.13 -11.77
C GLY A 114 18.00 7.62 -11.82
N TYR A 115 17.31 6.88 -10.96
CA TYR A 115 17.39 5.42 -10.99
C TYR A 115 16.68 4.85 -12.21
N LYS A 116 17.31 3.88 -12.87
CA LYS A 116 16.64 3.03 -13.85
C LYS A 116 15.59 2.19 -13.15
N VAL A 117 14.40 2.06 -13.75
CA VAL A 117 13.35 1.17 -13.23
C VAL A 117 13.88 -0.28 -13.25
N PRO A 118 13.89 -1.00 -12.12
CA PRO A 118 14.29 -2.40 -12.09
C PRO A 118 13.49 -3.23 -13.09
N GLN A 119 14.18 -4.10 -13.83
CA GLN A 119 13.50 -5.05 -14.70
C GLN A 119 13.06 -6.26 -13.88
N TRP A 120 11.75 -6.43 -13.75
CA TRP A 120 11.17 -7.58 -13.07
C TRP A 120 11.27 -8.81 -13.98
N SER A 121 11.96 -9.86 -13.55
CA SER A 121 11.90 -11.15 -14.26
C SER A 121 10.52 -11.78 -14.09
N SER A 122 9.98 -12.41 -15.12
CA SER A 122 8.76 -13.24 -15.03
C SER A 122 8.94 -14.53 -14.23
N VAL A 123 10.17 -14.88 -13.87
CA VAL A 123 10.48 -16.10 -13.14
C VAL A 123 10.23 -15.88 -11.64
N ASP A 124 9.65 -16.89 -10.96
CA ASP A 124 9.16 -17.00 -9.56
C ASP A 124 10.13 -16.59 -8.42
N TYR A 125 11.14 -15.78 -8.69
CA TYR A 125 12.05 -15.27 -7.67
C TYR A 125 11.37 -14.16 -6.89
N ARG A 126 11.17 -14.44 -5.60
CA ARG A 126 10.66 -13.49 -4.62
C ARG A 126 11.82 -12.82 -3.89
N TYR A 127 11.58 -11.60 -3.42
CA TYR A 127 12.56 -10.77 -2.72
C TYR A 127 12.41 -10.96 -1.21
N ASP A 128 13.49 -10.70 -0.48
CA ASP A 128 13.39 -10.46 0.96
C ASP A 128 12.45 -9.27 1.21
N ALA A 129 11.49 -9.42 2.13
CA ALA A 129 10.46 -8.40 2.36
C ALA A 129 11.05 -7.07 2.85
N MET A 130 12.11 -7.12 3.67
CA MET A 130 12.79 -5.94 4.17
C MET A 130 13.61 -5.28 3.07
N HIS A 131 14.41 -6.05 2.33
CA HIS A 131 15.15 -5.52 1.19
C HIS A 131 14.24 -4.88 0.13
N LEU A 132 13.08 -5.50 -0.13
CA LEU A 132 12.07 -4.98 -1.03
C LEU A 132 11.55 -3.61 -0.55
N ALA A 133 11.23 -3.51 0.74
CA ALA A 133 10.72 -2.29 1.35
C ALA A 133 11.79 -1.18 1.40
N GLU A 134 13.03 -1.48 1.76
CA GLU A 134 14.16 -0.53 1.76
C GLU A 134 14.46 -0.02 0.35
N SER A 135 14.45 -0.92 -0.63
CA SER A 135 14.65 -0.57 -2.03
C SER A 135 13.52 0.32 -2.54
N CYS A 136 12.27 0.01 -2.20
CA CYS A 136 11.10 0.84 -2.51
C CYS A 136 11.27 2.25 -1.92
N VAL A 137 11.58 2.35 -0.63
CA VAL A 137 11.83 3.65 0.04
C VAL A 137 12.94 4.42 -0.67
N ARG A 138 14.12 3.82 -0.84
CA ARG A 138 15.26 4.47 -1.52
C ARG A 138 14.88 4.97 -2.90
N TYR A 139 14.01 4.26 -3.61
CA TYR A 139 13.56 4.63 -4.93
C TYR A 139 12.86 6.00 -4.92
N TRP A 140 11.81 6.22 -4.14
CA TRP A 140 11.07 7.49 -4.24
C TRP A 140 11.49 8.56 -3.21
N ASP A 141 12.34 8.23 -2.24
CA ASP A 141 12.78 9.18 -1.21
C ASP A 141 13.83 10.20 -1.68
N ARG A 142 14.37 10.00 -2.86
CA ARG A 142 15.32 10.92 -3.50
C ARG A 142 14.69 12.27 -3.85
N PRO A 143 15.49 13.33 -4.11
CA PRO A 143 14.97 14.63 -4.55
C PRO A 143 14.11 14.50 -5.81
N ILE A 144 13.04 15.30 -5.91
CA ILE A 144 12.06 15.25 -7.03
C ILE A 144 12.76 15.42 -8.38
N GLU A 145 13.79 16.24 -8.42
CA GLU A 145 14.58 16.56 -9.60
C GLU A 145 15.28 15.32 -10.14
N THR A 146 15.52 14.30 -9.30
CA THR A 146 16.21 13.03 -9.66
C THR A 146 15.24 11.88 -9.94
N LEU A 147 13.93 12.14 -9.97
CA LEU A 147 12.96 11.15 -10.43
C LEU A 147 13.24 10.77 -11.89
N ASN A 148 12.97 9.52 -12.24
CA ASN A 148 13.11 9.09 -13.64
C ASN A 148 11.89 9.52 -14.46
N GLU A 149 12.00 9.45 -15.80
CA GLU A 149 10.93 9.88 -16.70
C GLU A 149 9.59 9.19 -16.47
N THR A 150 9.63 7.90 -16.14
CA THR A 150 8.43 7.14 -15.81
C THR A 150 7.74 7.73 -14.59
N GLN A 151 8.45 7.94 -13.48
CA GLN A 151 7.89 8.54 -12.27
C GLN A 151 7.38 9.96 -12.54
N ILE A 152 8.15 10.80 -13.21
CA ILE A 152 7.77 12.19 -13.53
C ILE A 152 6.48 12.23 -14.35
N THR A 153 6.38 11.38 -15.37
CA THR A 153 5.21 11.32 -16.25
C THR A 153 3.97 10.86 -15.48
N ASN A 154 4.09 9.75 -14.75
CA ASN A 154 2.98 9.19 -13.97
C ASN A 154 2.53 10.14 -12.86
N LEU A 155 3.47 10.82 -12.19
CA LEU A 155 3.17 11.79 -11.15
C LEU A 155 2.40 12.99 -11.71
N ARG A 156 2.91 13.59 -12.79
CA ARG A 156 2.24 14.72 -13.45
C ARG A 156 0.83 14.36 -13.90
N GLU A 157 0.66 13.18 -14.48
CA GLU A 157 -0.65 12.72 -14.92
C GLU A 157 -1.59 12.47 -13.75
N LEU A 158 -1.12 11.83 -12.68
CA LEU A 158 -1.90 11.61 -11.46
C LEU A 158 -2.38 12.94 -10.87
N LEU A 159 -1.49 13.92 -10.71
CA LEU A 159 -1.86 15.23 -10.16
C LEU A 159 -2.89 15.95 -11.04
N ARG A 160 -2.73 15.90 -12.37
CA ARG A 160 -3.75 16.43 -13.30
C ARG A 160 -5.08 15.71 -13.19
N PHE A 161 -5.05 14.40 -12.99
CA PHE A 161 -6.26 13.62 -12.77
C PHE A 161 -6.96 14.05 -11.48
N VAL A 162 -6.22 14.16 -10.36
CA VAL A 162 -6.76 14.58 -9.06
C VAL A 162 -7.42 15.96 -9.16
N ILE A 163 -6.74 16.93 -9.80
CA ILE A 163 -7.31 18.27 -10.02
C ILE A 163 -8.55 18.23 -10.92
N LYS A 164 -8.53 17.41 -11.97
CA LYS A 164 -9.64 17.33 -12.93
C LYS A 164 -10.90 16.67 -12.34
N TYR A 165 -10.71 15.68 -11.47
CA TYR A 165 -11.76 14.84 -10.92
C TYR A 165 -11.95 15.05 -9.41
N GLU A 166 -11.65 16.24 -8.90
CA GLU A 166 -11.70 16.56 -7.47
C GLU A 166 -13.11 16.35 -6.91
N ASP A 167 -14.13 16.91 -7.57
CA ASP A 167 -15.54 16.78 -7.16
C ASP A 167 -16.01 15.32 -7.20
N GLU A 168 -15.62 14.54 -8.22
CA GLU A 168 -15.96 13.13 -8.33
C GLU A 168 -15.24 12.26 -7.30
N LEU A 169 -14.00 12.60 -6.96
CA LEU A 169 -13.25 11.99 -5.87
C LEU A 169 -13.89 12.29 -4.52
N ASP A 170 -14.46 13.48 -4.33
CA ASP A 170 -15.10 13.92 -3.09
C ASP A 170 -16.58 13.50 -2.96
N HIS A 171 -17.18 12.95 -4.03
CA HIS A 171 -18.57 12.50 -4.01
C HIS A 171 -18.85 11.51 -2.85
N ALA A 172 -20.01 11.59 -2.22
CA ALA A 172 -20.36 10.74 -1.07
C ALA A 172 -20.28 9.24 -1.40
N ASP A 173 -20.64 8.87 -2.63
CA ASP A 173 -20.43 7.54 -3.21
C ASP A 173 -19.58 7.66 -4.48
N ALA A 174 -18.34 7.16 -4.42
CA ALA A 174 -17.38 7.31 -5.51
C ALA A 174 -17.82 6.65 -6.82
N ARG A 175 -18.78 5.71 -6.80
CA ARG A 175 -19.26 5.00 -8.02
C ARG A 175 -20.01 5.92 -8.98
N HIS A 176 -20.58 7.02 -8.50
CA HIS A 176 -21.32 7.96 -9.34
C HIS A 176 -20.39 8.87 -10.15
N GLY A 177 -19.20 9.20 -9.64
CA GLY A 177 -18.23 10.07 -10.33
C GLY A 177 -17.07 9.30 -10.96
N LEU A 178 -16.66 8.18 -10.39
CA LEU A 178 -15.49 7.42 -10.80
C LEU A 178 -15.83 5.97 -11.14
N ARG A 179 -15.56 5.58 -12.38
CA ARG A 179 -15.70 4.20 -12.83
C ARG A 179 -14.52 3.34 -12.35
N HIS A 180 -14.66 2.01 -12.42
CA HIS A 180 -13.59 1.07 -12.04
C HIS A 180 -12.29 1.30 -12.84
N GLU A 181 -12.39 1.74 -14.08
CA GLU A 181 -11.23 2.05 -14.92
C GLU A 181 -10.43 3.23 -14.38
N HIS A 182 -11.10 4.22 -13.77
CA HIS A 182 -10.42 5.35 -13.13
C HIS A 182 -9.65 4.88 -11.90
N LEU A 183 -10.26 4.03 -11.06
CA LEU A 183 -9.59 3.49 -9.89
C LEU A 183 -8.37 2.63 -10.27
N LYS A 184 -8.55 1.73 -11.25
CA LYS A 184 -7.45 0.95 -11.82
C LYS A 184 -6.35 1.85 -12.40
N TRP A 185 -6.72 2.94 -13.06
CA TRP A 185 -5.76 3.91 -13.58
C TRP A 185 -4.95 4.57 -12.46
N ILE A 186 -5.60 5.03 -11.38
CA ILE A 186 -4.94 5.62 -10.20
C ILE A 186 -3.94 4.64 -9.60
N CYS A 187 -4.37 3.41 -9.31
CA CYS A 187 -3.49 2.40 -8.70
C CYS A 187 -2.30 2.04 -9.59
N ASN A 188 -2.47 2.01 -10.93
CA ASN A 188 -1.35 1.83 -11.84
C ASN A 188 -0.37 3.02 -11.80
N ARG A 189 -0.86 4.27 -11.64
CA ARG A 189 0.04 5.42 -11.43
C ARG A 189 0.82 5.28 -10.14
N PHE A 190 0.17 4.92 -9.03
CA PHE A 190 0.88 4.61 -7.78
C PHE A 190 1.92 3.49 -7.96
N ASN A 191 1.56 2.42 -8.67
CA ASN A 191 2.48 1.32 -8.98
C ASN A 191 3.75 1.82 -9.69
N HIS A 192 3.62 2.69 -10.70
CA HIS A 192 4.78 3.23 -11.41
C HIS A 192 5.57 4.28 -10.63
N ILE A 193 4.90 5.10 -9.81
CA ILE A 193 5.54 6.16 -9.02
C ILE A 193 6.34 5.56 -7.87
N PHE A 194 5.72 4.66 -7.10
CA PHE A 194 6.26 4.18 -5.82
C PHE A 194 6.79 2.75 -5.89
N PHE A 195 6.18 1.89 -6.70
CA PHE A 195 6.41 0.43 -6.64
C PHE A 195 7.03 -0.14 -7.92
N PHE A 196 7.83 0.65 -8.64
CA PHE A 196 8.58 0.23 -9.84
C PHE A 196 7.74 -0.32 -11.01
N GLY A 197 6.42 -0.19 -10.99
CA GLY A 197 5.53 -0.93 -11.89
C GLY A 197 5.58 -2.46 -11.64
N ALA A 198 5.94 -2.88 -10.43
CA ALA A 198 6.19 -4.27 -10.09
C ALA A 198 4.92 -5.11 -9.96
N VAL A 199 3.80 -4.49 -9.57
CA VAL A 199 2.54 -5.19 -9.39
C VAL A 199 1.92 -5.48 -10.75
N ARG A 200 2.14 -6.70 -11.25
CA ARG A 200 1.61 -7.16 -12.54
C ARG A 200 0.16 -7.58 -12.41
N ASN A 201 -0.57 -7.49 -13.52
CA ASN A 201 -1.97 -7.91 -13.63
C ASN A 201 -2.82 -7.31 -12.49
N LEU A 202 -2.67 -6.02 -12.23
CA LEU A 202 -3.43 -5.34 -11.19
C LEU A 202 -4.86 -5.05 -11.66
N THR A 203 -5.85 -5.48 -10.87
CA THR A 203 -7.25 -5.03 -10.98
C THR A 203 -7.65 -4.21 -9.78
N CYS A 204 -8.49 -3.20 -10.04
CA CYS A 204 -9.03 -2.36 -8.98
C CYS A 204 -10.50 -2.08 -9.27
N GLU A 205 -11.33 -2.16 -8.24
CA GLU A 205 -12.77 -1.92 -8.36
C GLU A 205 -13.36 -1.36 -7.05
N TRP A 206 -14.55 -0.78 -7.15
CA TRP A 206 -15.33 -0.45 -5.97
C TRP A 206 -16.01 -1.72 -5.47
N GLY A 207 -15.76 -2.09 -4.21
CA GLY A 207 -16.24 -3.33 -3.60
C GLY A 207 -17.32 -3.10 -2.55
N GLY A 208 -18.25 -4.05 -2.43
CA GLY A 208 -19.16 -4.15 -1.29
C GLY A 208 -18.45 -4.78 -0.09
N LEU A 209 -17.55 -4.03 0.53
CA LEU A 209 -16.80 -4.47 1.70
C LEU A 209 -17.65 -4.38 2.97
N GLY A 210 -17.19 -4.97 4.07
CA GLY A 210 -17.86 -4.85 5.37
C GLY A 210 -17.95 -3.40 5.87
N LYS A 211 -18.80 -3.14 6.86
CA LYS A 211 -19.10 -1.79 7.38
C LYS A 211 -17.88 -1.01 7.91
N ASP A 212 -16.79 -1.69 8.21
CA ASP A 212 -15.58 -1.13 8.80
C ASP A 212 -14.32 -1.38 7.96
N VAL A 213 -14.49 -1.81 6.70
CA VAL A 213 -13.38 -2.16 5.81
C VAL A 213 -13.31 -1.14 4.66
N LEU A 214 -12.32 -0.24 4.72
CA LEU A 214 -12.11 0.81 3.72
C LEU A 214 -11.56 0.27 2.40
N GLY A 215 -10.67 -0.71 2.48
CA GLY A 215 -9.97 -1.33 1.37
C GLY A 215 -9.65 -2.79 1.65
N LEU A 216 -9.43 -3.56 0.59
CA LEU A 216 -8.97 -4.92 0.69
C LEU A 216 -8.11 -5.29 -0.51
N THR A 217 -6.95 -5.86 -0.23
CA THR A 217 -6.10 -6.50 -1.23
C THR A 217 -6.25 -8.01 -1.16
N SER A 218 -6.38 -8.66 -2.31
CA SER A 218 -6.51 -10.11 -2.40
C SER A 218 -5.66 -10.68 -3.54
N PRO A 219 -4.80 -11.68 -3.27
CA PRO A 219 -4.13 -12.41 -4.33
C PRO A 219 -5.12 -13.35 -5.02
N GLY A 220 -5.27 -13.22 -6.33
CA GLY A 220 -5.99 -14.16 -7.20
C GLY A 220 -5.04 -15.06 -8.01
N HIS A 221 -5.59 -15.90 -8.88
CA HIS A 221 -4.82 -16.77 -9.79
C HIS A 221 -3.97 -15.95 -10.78
N GLY A 222 -2.76 -15.56 -10.39
CA GLY A 222 -1.84 -14.75 -11.20
C GLY A 222 -2.23 -13.28 -11.32
N GLN A 223 -3.14 -12.80 -10.47
CA GLN A 223 -3.69 -11.45 -10.47
C GLN A 223 -3.64 -10.86 -9.07
N MET A 224 -3.36 -9.56 -8.94
CA MET A 224 -3.59 -8.83 -7.69
C MET A 224 -4.85 -8.00 -7.82
N LYS A 225 -5.79 -8.19 -6.89
CA LYS A 225 -7.05 -7.45 -6.85
C LYS A 225 -7.05 -6.50 -5.66
N ILE A 226 -7.38 -5.24 -5.92
CA ILE A 226 -7.64 -4.23 -4.90
C ILE A 226 -9.13 -3.85 -4.97
N GLN A 227 -9.80 -3.85 -3.84
CA GLN A 227 -11.18 -3.37 -3.71
C GLN A 227 -11.21 -2.21 -2.74
N LEU A 228 -11.94 -1.15 -3.07
CA LEU A 228 -12.17 0.00 -2.18
C LEU A 228 -13.65 0.13 -1.86
N HIS A 229 -13.96 0.50 -0.62
CA HIS A 229 -15.33 0.81 -0.25
C HIS A 229 -15.76 2.12 -0.92
N PRO A 230 -16.92 2.17 -1.59
CA PRO A 230 -17.31 3.35 -2.36
C PRO A 230 -17.73 4.56 -1.51
N THR A 231 -18.32 4.31 -0.33
CA THR A 231 -18.89 5.35 0.55
C THR A 231 -18.18 5.54 1.88
N LEU A 232 -17.31 4.63 2.30
CA LEU A 232 -16.60 4.77 3.58
C LEU A 232 -15.32 5.57 3.35
N VAL A 233 -15.02 6.45 4.29
CA VAL A 233 -13.84 7.30 4.27
C VAL A 233 -13.21 7.33 5.65
N LEU A 234 -11.88 7.36 5.67
CA LEU A 234 -11.10 7.68 6.85
C LEU A 234 -11.40 9.12 7.24
N ARG A 235 -11.91 9.32 8.46
CA ARG A 235 -12.08 10.67 9.01
C ARG A 235 -10.73 11.13 9.54
N GLY A 236 -10.20 12.21 8.96
CA GLY A 236 -9.06 12.91 9.55
C GLY A 236 -9.39 13.43 10.95
N SER A 237 -8.36 13.78 11.72
CA SER A 237 -8.54 14.48 13.00
C SER A 237 -9.25 15.83 12.81
N GLU A 238 -9.90 16.37 13.84
CA GLU A 238 -10.49 17.73 13.79
C GLU A 238 -9.46 18.79 13.39
N ALA A 239 -8.19 18.63 13.80
CA ALA A 239 -7.10 19.52 13.43
C ALA A 239 -6.68 19.43 11.96
N ARG A 240 -7.04 18.33 11.27
CA ARG A 240 -6.69 18.04 9.87
C ARG A 240 -7.81 17.23 9.22
N PRO A 241 -8.96 17.86 8.95
CA PRO A 241 -10.03 17.19 8.24
C PRO A 241 -9.52 16.75 6.86
N GLN A 242 -9.84 15.51 6.49
CA GLN A 242 -9.52 15.00 5.16
C GLN A 242 -10.77 15.02 4.29
N SER A 243 -10.60 15.45 3.04
CA SER A 243 -11.67 15.30 2.05
C SER A 243 -11.90 13.81 1.76
N PRO A 244 -13.13 13.40 1.39
CA PRO A 244 -13.42 12.03 0.97
C PRO A 244 -12.49 11.51 -0.13
N GLY A 245 -12.12 12.37 -1.09
CA GLY A 245 -11.21 12.09 -2.19
C GLY A 245 -9.79 11.79 -1.72
N VAL A 246 -9.23 12.63 -0.86
CA VAL A 246 -7.90 12.37 -0.25
C VAL A 246 -7.91 11.08 0.54
N SER A 247 -8.99 10.82 1.32
CA SER A 247 -9.12 9.56 2.06
C SER A 247 -9.10 8.34 1.12
N ARG A 248 -9.84 8.38 0.01
CA ARG A 248 -9.86 7.28 -0.98
C ARG A 248 -8.49 7.07 -1.64
N LEU A 249 -7.78 8.15 -1.96
CA LEU A 249 -6.41 8.07 -2.48
C LEU A 249 -5.46 7.46 -1.46
N ASN A 250 -5.60 7.79 -0.18
CA ASN A 250 -4.82 7.20 0.91
C ASN A 250 -5.10 5.70 1.06
N VAL A 251 -6.37 5.30 1.01
CA VAL A 251 -6.75 3.87 1.05
C VAL A 251 -6.22 3.12 -0.17
N ALA A 252 -6.34 3.69 -1.38
CA ALA A 252 -5.79 3.07 -2.58
C ALA A 252 -4.27 2.88 -2.48
N LEU A 253 -3.57 3.86 -1.90
CA LEU A 253 -2.13 3.79 -1.70
C LEU A 253 -1.74 2.78 -0.61
N HIS A 254 -2.52 2.68 0.47
CA HIS A 254 -2.40 1.66 1.51
C HIS A 254 -2.51 0.25 0.90
N GLU A 255 -3.58 -0.02 0.15
CA GLU A 255 -3.78 -1.30 -0.52
C GLU A 255 -2.70 -1.60 -1.56
N MET A 256 -2.12 -0.58 -2.19
CA MET A 256 -0.99 -0.77 -3.10
C MET A 256 0.28 -1.26 -2.39
N ILE A 257 0.49 -0.92 -1.11
CA ILE A 257 1.60 -1.46 -0.30
C ILE A 257 1.37 -2.97 -0.07
N HIS A 258 0.16 -3.35 0.30
CA HIS A 258 -0.24 -4.76 0.44
C HIS A 258 -0.07 -5.52 -0.88
N ALA A 259 -0.54 -4.94 -1.99
CA ALA A 259 -0.43 -5.57 -3.30
C ALA A 259 1.03 -5.75 -3.74
N PHE A 260 1.86 -4.74 -3.50
CA PHE A 260 3.29 -4.78 -3.81
C PHE A 260 4.03 -5.85 -3.01
N THR A 261 3.83 -5.88 -1.70
CA THR A 261 4.49 -6.84 -0.81
C THR A 261 4.00 -8.25 -1.09
N ALA A 262 2.68 -8.50 -1.16
CA ALA A 262 2.13 -9.83 -1.41
C ALA A 262 2.58 -10.43 -2.76
N ALA A 263 2.71 -9.60 -3.80
CA ALA A 263 3.15 -10.04 -5.12
C ALA A 263 4.65 -10.36 -5.19
N ASN A 264 5.49 -9.61 -4.47
CA ASN A 264 6.93 -9.63 -4.70
C ASN A 264 7.76 -10.20 -3.52
N SER A 265 7.22 -10.25 -2.31
CA SER A 265 7.94 -10.73 -1.13
C SER A 265 7.92 -12.25 -1.02
N CYS A 266 8.98 -12.80 -0.44
CA CYS A 266 9.12 -14.21 -0.17
C CYS A 266 8.33 -14.59 1.10
N ARG A 267 7.31 -15.43 0.93
CA ARG A 267 6.42 -15.93 2.01
C ARG A 267 7.11 -16.83 3.04
N HIS A 268 8.40 -17.10 2.87
CA HIS A 268 9.20 -17.92 3.77
C HIS A 268 10.24 -17.11 4.54
N CYS A 269 10.39 -15.81 4.23
CA CYS A 269 11.21 -14.94 5.04
C CYS A 269 10.54 -14.72 6.39
N PRO A 270 11.30 -14.85 7.48
CA PRO A 270 10.89 -14.26 8.74
C PRO A 270 11.13 -12.76 8.60
N GLY A 271 10.05 -12.02 8.31
CA GLY A 271 10.12 -10.60 7.95
C GLY A 271 8.74 -9.99 7.83
N ASP A 272 7.85 -10.40 8.74
CA ASP A 272 6.44 -10.09 8.89
C ASP A 272 5.45 -10.74 7.90
N LEU A 273 4.81 -11.80 8.40
CA LEU A 273 3.66 -12.48 7.79
C LEU A 273 2.32 -11.90 8.28
N ASP A 274 2.37 -10.83 9.08
CA ASP A 274 1.20 -10.08 9.53
C ASP A 274 0.88 -8.97 8.51
N ASP A 275 -0.39 -8.60 8.42
CA ASP A 275 -0.93 -7.70 7.38
C ASP A 275 -0.21 -6.35 7.38
N HIS A 276 0.04 -5.76 8.56
CA HIS A 276 0.67 -4.46 8.78
C HIS A 276 2.00 -4.55 9.55
N GLY A 277 2.82 -5.57 9.27
CA GLY A 277 4.13 -5.72 9.92
C GLY A 277 5.20 -4.70 9.46
N LYS A 278 6.46 -4.91 9.87
CA LYS A 278 7.61 -3.99 9.71
C LYS A 278 7.80 -3.48 8.29
N ASN A 279 7.73 -4.32 7.29
CA ASN A 279 7.88 -3.91 5.89
C ASN A 279 6.79 -2.94 5.47
N PHE A 280 5.52 -3.21 5.84
CA PHE A 280 4.40 -2.28 5.65
C PHE A 280 4.66 -0.98 6.41
N GLN A 281 4.97 -1.06 7.71
CA GLN A 281 5.16 0.11 8.57
C GLN A 281 6.27 1.02 8.07
N MET A 282 7.39 0.47 7.61
CA MET A 282 8.51 1.22 7.08
C MET A 282 8.16 1.94 5.77
N ILE A 283 7.49 1.25 4.83
CA ILE A 283 7.05 1.88 3.57
C ILE A 283 6.05 2.98 3.89
N ALA A 284 5.03 2.67 4.69
CA ALA A 284 3.97 3.59 5.04
C ALA A 284 4.52 4.84 5.75
N GLN A 285 5.36 4.67 6.77
CA GLN A 285 5.94 5.77 7.53
C GLN A 285 6.65 6.74 6.61
N ARG A 286 7.54 6.21 5.77
CA ARG A 286 8.34 7.07 4.91
C ARG A 286 7.46 7.73 3.83
N MET A 287 6.41 7.04 3.38
CA MET A 287 5.47 7.57 2.39
C MET A 287 4.62 8.71 2.96
N GLU A 288 4.20 8.60 4.23
CA GLU A 288 3.55 9.70 4.97
C GLU A 288 4.50 10.90 5.14
N GLN A 289 5.81 10.71 5.20
CA GLN A 289 6.78 11.81 5.33
C GLN A 289 7.06 12.52 4.01
N VAL A 290 7.23 11.78 2.91
CA VAL A 290 7.57 12.38 1.61
C VAL A 290 6.34 12.74 0.77
N GLY A 291 5.18 12.21 1.14
CA GLY A 291 3.99 12.26 0.31
C GLY A 291 3.55 13.68 0.04
N GLU A 292 3.66 14.60 1.01
CA GLU A 292 3.32 16.02 0.80
C GLU A 292 4.15 16.65 -0.33
N ARG A 293 5.46 16.39 -0.34
CA ARG A 293 6.36 16.87 -1.40
C ARG A 293 6.01 16.25 -2.76
N MET A 294 5.70 14.95 -2.78
CA MET A 294 5.46 14.18 -4.01
C MET A 294 4.08 14.44 -4.61
N LEU A 295 3.05 14.34 -3.78
CA LEU A 295 1.64 14.24 -4.14
C LEU A 295 0.89 15.56 -3.90
N GLY A 296 1.45 16.49 -3.13
CA GLY A 296 0.77 17.73 -2.75
C GLY A 296 -0.17 17.58 -1.55
N TRP A 297 -0.28 16.37 -0.98
CA TRP A 297 -0.95 16.10 0.30
C TRP A 297 -0.14 15.10 1.10
N ARG A 298 -0.30 15.10 2.42
CA ARG A 298 0.32 14.12 3.31
C ARG A 298 -0.57 12.87 3.40
N PRO A 299 -0.14 11.69 2.89
CA PRO A 299 -0.90 10.47 3.05
C PRO A 299 -1.10 10.14 4.53
N GLN A 300 -2.26 9.57 4.84
CA GLN A 300 -2.55 8.93 6.13
C GLN A 300 -2.80 7.46 5.86
N LEU A 301 -1.81 6.62 6.10
CA LEU A 301 -1.85 5.21 5.69
C LEU A 301 -2.35 4.29 6.82
N GLY A 302 -2.88 4.87 7.90
CA GLY A 302 -3.54 4.13 8.96
C GLY A 302 -2.61 3.22 9.76
N ARG A 303 -1.31 3.55 9.82
CA ARG A 303 -0.26 2.71 10.43
C ARG A 303 -0.61 2.17 11.83
N LEU A 304 -1.05 3.05 12.72
CA LEU A 304 -1.42 2.70 14.08
C LEU A 304 -2.68 1.82 14.13
N VAL A 305 -3.72 2.19 13.37
CA VAL A 305 -4.99 1.46 13.33
C VAL A 305 -4.79 0.06 12.74
N GLY A 306 -3.98 -0.05 11.68
CA GLY A 306 -3.61 -1.33 11.06
C GLY A 306 -2.84 -2.22 12.03
N LEU A 307 -1.78 -1.70 12.66
CA LEU A 307 -1.02 -2.43 13.68
C LEU A 307 -1.92 -2.93 14.81
N TRP A 308 -2.82 -2.07 15.30
CA TRP A 308 -3.73 -2.44 16.37
C TRP A 308 -4.72 -3.55 15.94
N SER A 309 -5.23 -3.48 14.72
CA SER A 309 -6.09 -4.52 14.14
C SER A 309 -5.38 -5.88 14.11
N ASP A 310 -4.10 -5.90 13.74
CA ASP A 310 -3.28 -7.12 13.71
C ASP A 310 -3.11 -7.71 15.11
N ILE A 311 -2.75 -6.89 16.10
CA ILE A 311 -2.60 -7.30 17.50
C ILE A 311 -3.91 -7.91 18.03
N ARG A 312 -5.07 -7.27 17.76
CA ARG A 312 -6.38 -7.80 18.16
C ARG A 312 -6.73 -9.12 17.48
N SER A 313 -6.28 -9.29 16.24
CA SER A 313 -6.43 -10.53 15.47
C SER A 313 -5.50 -11.65 15.96
N GLY A 314 -4.58 -11.34 16.88
CA GLY A 314 -3.64 -12.27 17.49
C GLY A 314 -2.23 -12.22 16.90
N GLY A 315 -1.89 -11.16 16.16
CA GLY A 315 -0.54 -10.85 15.73
C GLY A 315 0.40 -10.56 16.90
N GLU A 316 1.70 -10.51 16.60
CA GLU A 316 2.72 -10.25 17.63
C GLU A 316 2.66 -8.79 18.10
N VAL A 317 2.77 -8.59 19.41
CA VAL A 317 2.89 -7.26 19.99
C VAL A 317 4.31 -6.74 19.73
N PRO A 318 4.48 -5.60 19.05
CA PRO A 318 5.80 -5.05 18.82
C PRO A 318 6.43 -4.55 20.12
N SER A 319 7.73 -4.83 20.25
CA SER A 319 8.58 -4.17 21.23
C SER A 319 8.69 -2.67 20.95
N TYR A 320 9.05 -1.92 21.97
CA TYR A 320 9.33 -0.50 21.90
C TYR A 320 10.49 -0.19 20.93
N GLY A 321 11.49 -1.08 20.86
CA GLY A 321 12.54 -1.01 19.84
C GLY A 321 12.00 -1.12 18.40
N GLN A 322 11.02 -2.01 18.17
CA GLN A 322 10.33 -2.12 16.87
C GLN A 322 9.49 -0.87 16.58
N LEU A 323 8.67 -0.40 17.53
CA LEU A 323 7.88 0.83 17.38
C LEU A 323 8.78 2.03 17.04
N ARG A 324 9.96 2.14 17.67
CA ARG A 324 10.95 3.17 17.34
C ARG A 324 11.52 3.00 15.94
N ALA A 325 11.87 1.78 15.55
CA ALA A 325 12.36 1.49 14.20
C ALA A 325 11.31 1.79 13.11
N TRP A 326 10.02 1.73 13.45
CA TRP A 326 8.90 2.10 12.59
C TRP A 326 8.54 3.59 12.69
N GLY A 327 9.32 4.37 13.44
CA GLY A 327 9.09 5.76 13.83
C GLY A 327 7.65 6.04 14.24
N MET A 328 7.14 5.17 15.10
CA MET A 328 5.92 5.36 15.86
C MET A 328 6.19 6.04 17.20
N VAL A 329 7.41 5.90 17.72
CA VAL A 329 7.91 6.59 18.92
C VAL A 329 9.26 7.22 18.66
N ASP A 330 9.59 8.29 19.38
CA ASP A 330 10.89 8.95 19.32
C ASP A 330 11.97 8.27 20.19
N SER A 331 13.11 8.94 20.36
CA SER A 331 14.20 8.47 21.21
C SER A 331 13.88 8.49 22.70
N GLU A 332 12.87 9.23 23.13
CA GLU A 332 12.54 9.49 24.53
C GLU A 332 11.37 8.64 25.05
N GLY A 333 10.48 8.16 24.19
CA GLY A 333 9.25 7.55 24.68
C GLY A 333 8.01 7.99 23.93
N ASN A 334 8.06 9.21 23.39
CA ASN A 334 6.87 9.94 23.02
C ASN A 334 6.37 9.44 21.66
N ALA A 335 5.05 9.53 21.46
CA ALA A 335 4.47 9.29 20.15
C ALA A 335 5.15 10.19 19.12
N ALA A 336 5.80 9.57 18.13
CA ALA A 336 6.22 10.30 16.95
C ALA A 336 4.95 10.81 16.25
N TYR A 337 5.05 11.89 15.49
CA TYR A 337 3.89 12.42 14.78
C TYR A 337 3.35 11.39 13.77
N ILE A 338 2.34 10.63 14.18
CA ILE A 338 1.61 9.66 13.38
C ILE A 338 0.32 10.34 12.97
N SER A 339 0.13 10.45 11.66
CA SER A 339 -0.96 11.18 11.04
C SER A 339 -2.22 10.35 10.89
#